data_AF-A0AAF0UW08-F1
#
_entry.id   AF-A0AAF0UW08-F1
#
_cell.length_a   1.000
_cell.length_b   1.000
_cell.length_c   1.000
_cell.angle_alpha   90.00
_cell.angle_beta   90.00
_cell.angle_gamma   90.00
#
_symmetry.space_group_name_H-M   'P 1'
#
loop_
_entity.id
_entity.type
_entity.pdbx_description
1 polymer ?
#
loop_
_entity_poly.entity_id
_entity_poly.type
_entity_poly.pdbx_seq_one_letter_code
_entity_poly.pdbx_strand_id
1 'polypeptide(L)'
;MEFEQHINIRDQNMKKYNNLKTTSHEDHFGIRVDNSFHSRENGISKSDSPEKKLSWLRSQVIGANVDFETPFGRRRMTYADHTASGRCLHYIENYIINNVLPFYGNSHTSDSHVGYQTTKIVHEAAAYVKKCLGGGEEDVIIFCGSGSTAAIKRLQEVMGISVSSILREKVLTRCFRNETKERWVVFVGPYEHHSNILSWRQSLAEVVEIGLDEKGLVDMEALRDQLEFYKSTNRPLLGSFSACSNVTGTYSDTRAIARLLHKNGAFACFDFAASGPYTKIEMRSGEIDGYDAVFISPHKFLGGPGTPGILLINKALYRLGTSPPSTCGGGTVDFVNPFNEKDTLYVENIEEREDAGTPPIIQKVRTALAFWVKEFISHKVIERMEHTYIELALQRLLPNPNIWILGNVTAKRQAVLSFLIYTTTYSSSNDSNGEESAFYLWEETGKYRRDKPLHGPFVAKLLNDLFGIQARGGCACAGPYGHSLLNVDEPHSLAFRDAIQMGYSGVKPGWTRVSFPYYMSKEEFVFILAAIEFISIYGQRFLPLYHFNWRSGAWIFKKKAFNCNFCCSQMTNILNISCHNTKENNHGGGLVYKYVKYIETAKRIASLLPKFPPQRPIPEEIDPNLVPFRV
;
A
#
# COMPACT_ATOMS: atom_id res chain seq x y z
N MET A 1 60.44 -31.79 -0.62
CA MET A 1 60.78 -30.70 0.33
C MET A 1 60.17 -29.44 -0.27
N GLU A 2 59.06 -28.86 0.16
CA GLU A 2 58.25 -28.93 1.37
C GLU A 2 56.77 -28.91 0.94
N PHE A 3 55.96 -29.92 1.24
CA PHE A 3 54.48 -29.84 1.25
C PHE A 3 53.85 -31.06 1.94
N GLU A 4 54.52 -31.63 2.95
CA GLU A 4 54.07 -32.83 3.68
C GLU A 4 54.20 -32.69 5.21
N GLN A 5 53.89 -31.52 5.78
CA GLN A 5 53.95 -31.32 7.24
C GLN A 5 52.76 -30.58 7.88
N HIS A 6 51.55 -30.68 7.33
CA HIS A 6 50.34 -30.20 8.03
C HIS A 6 49.15 -31.16 8.06
N ILE A 7 49.35 -32.46 7.79
CA ILE A 7 48.34 -33.50 8.03
C ILE A 7 48.87 -34.46 9.09
N ASN A 8 48.90 -34.01 10.35
CA ASN A 8 48.97 -34.94 11.49
C ASN A 8 48.57 -34.27 12.82
N ILE A 9 47.30 -33.88 12.93
CA ILE A 9 46.58 -33.82 14.21
C ILE A 9 45.18 -34.40 13.96
N ARG A 10 45.14 -35.67 13.56
CA ARG A 10 43.93 -36.51 13.51
C ARG A 10 44.34 -37.90 13.98
N ASP A 11 44.41 -38.11 15.29
CA ASP A 11 44.35 -39.49 15.83
C ASP A 11 43.97 -39.65 17.30
N GLN A 12 43.40 -38.63 17.96
CA GLN A 12 42.95 -38.78 19.36
C GLN A 12 41.47 -38.51 19.65
N ASN A 13 40.66 -38.10 18.67
CA ASN A 13 39.22 -37.86 18.90
C ASN A 13 38.28 -38.83 18.14
N MET A 14 38.82 -39.83 17.44
CA MET A 14 38.06 -40.80 16.63
C MET A 14 37.70 -42.09 17.38
N LYS A 15 37.41 -42.01 18.70
CA LYS A 15 37.03 -43.18 19.52
C LYS A 15 35.75 -43.02 20.34
N LYS A 16 34.90 -42.00 20.08
CA LYS A 16 33.70 -41.77 20.90
C LYS A 16 32.34 -41.80 20.20
N TYR A 17 32.25 -42.21 18.93
CA TYR A 17 30.96 -42.25 18.22
C TYR A 17 30.69 -43.52 17.40
N ASN A 18 31.32 -44.65 17.75
CA ASN A 18 30.89 -45.96 17.28
C ASN A 18 30.10 -46.67 18.38
N ASN A 19 28.78 -46.50 18.35
CA ASN A 19 27.81 -47.48 18.85
C ASN A 19 26.49 -47.30 18.11
N LEU A 20 26.50 -47.69 16.82
CA LEU A 20 25.31 -48.00 16.04
C LEU A 20 25.01 -49.50 16.20
N LYS A 21 23.88 -49.83 16.83
CA LYS A 21 23.18 -51.08 16.54
C LYS A 21 22.29 -50.85 15.34
N THR A 22 22.41 -51.78 14.40
CA THR A 22 21.74 -51.91 13.11
C THR A 22 20.22 -52.01 13.22
N THR A 23 19.50 -51.37 12.29
CA THR A 23 18.23 -51.88 11.72
C THR A 23 17.95 -51.21 10.38
N SER A 24 17.85 -52.07 9.36
CA SER A 24 17.16 -52.00 8.06
C SER A 24 16.91 -50.65 7.36
N HIS A 25 17.40 -50.62 6.11
CA HIS A 25 16.94 -49.79 4.99
C HIS A 25 15.42 -49.61 4.94
N GLU A 26 14.96 -48.36 5.01
CA GLU A 26 13.70 -47.87 4.44
C GLU A 26 13.77 -46.34 4.31
N ASP A 27 13.13 -45.80 3.26
CA ASP A 27 13.25 -44.43 2.74
C ASP A 27 13.09 -43.30 3.78
N HIS A 28 14.10 -42.42 3.89
CA HIS A 28 14.10 -41.30 4.84
C HIS A 28 14.62 -39.95 4.30
N PHE A 29 14.38 -39.64 3.01
CA PHE A 29 14.69 -38.31 2.46
C PHE A 29 13.52 -37.64 1.72
N GLY A 30 12.31 -37.83 2.25
CA GLY A 30 11.14 -37.03 1.88
C GLY A 30 10.94 -35.86 2.84
N ILE A 31 11.41 -34.66 2.49
CA ILE A 31 10.95 -33.43 3.14
C ILE A 31 9.47 -33.25 2.74
N ARG A 32 8.57 -33.66 3.64
CA ARG A 32 7.12 -33.41 3.51
C ARG A 32 6.85 -31.91 3.67
N VAL A 33 6.31 -31.33 2.59
CA VAL A 33 6.01 -29.90 2.41
C VAL A 33 4.96 -29.36 3.40
N ASP A 34 4.26 -30.21 4.14
CA ASP A 34 3.36 -29.76 5.21
C ASP A 34 4.11 -29.18 6.44
N ASN A 35 5.44 -29.33 6.55
CA ASN A 35 6.20 -28.88 7.73
C ASN A 35 7.27 -27.80 7.45
N SER A 36 7.59 -27.42 6.20
CA SER A 36 8.77 -26.58 5.91
C SER A 36 8.63 -25.11 6.33
N PHE A 37 7.44 -24.50 6.19
CA PHE A 37 7.14 -23.17 6.77
C PHE A 37 6.63 -23.25 8.23
N HIS A 38 6.43 -24.44 8.78
CA HIS A 38 5.70 -24.68 10.03
C HIS A 38 6.60 -25.08 11.21
N SER A 39 7.87 -24.67 11.21
CA SER A 39 8.75 -24.93 12.35
C SER A 39 8.11 -24.38 13.65
N ARG A 40 8.12 -25.23 14.68
CA ARG A 40 7.69 -24.97 16.07
C ARG A 40 8.57 -23.91 16.78
N GLU A 41 9.25 -23.04 16.04
CA GLU A 41 10.21 -22.07 16.56
C GLU A 41 9.56 -20.85 17.24
N ASN A 42 8.23 -20.72 17.14
CA ASN A 42 7.54 -19.47 17.47
C ASN A 42 6.82 -19.44 18.82
N GLY A 43 6.75 -20.56 19.54
CA GLY A 43 6.00 -20.64 20.81
C GLY A 43 4.49 -20.37 20.69
N ILE A 44 3.93 -20.29 19.48
CA ILE A 44 2.51 -20.01 19.19
C ILE A 44 1.99 -20.97 18.12
N SER A 45 0.82 -21.53 18.38
CA SER A 45 0.13 -22.52 17.56
C SER A 45 -0.94 -21.88 16.66
N LYS A 46 -1.29 -22.56 15.56
CA LYS A 46 -2.47 -22.21 14.75
C LYS A 46 -3.77 -22.23 15.57
N SER A 47 -3.82 -23.01 16.67
CA SER A 47 -4.98 -23.12 17.57
C SER A 47 -5.06 -22.02 18.63
N ASP A 48 -4.04 -21.15 18.75
CA ASP A 48 -4.10 -20.03 19.70
C ASP A 48 -5.19 -19.02 19.34
N SER A 49 -5.65 -18.28 20.35
CA SER A 49 -6.70 -17.28 20.17
C SER A 49 -6.25 -16.15 19.21
N PRO A 50 -7.19 -15.51 18.50
CA PRO A 50 -6.89 -14.36 17.65
C PRO A 50 -6.07 -13.28 18.37
N GLU A 51 -6.38 -13.01 19.64
CA GLU A 51 -5.73 -11.97 20.44
C GLU A 51 -4.25 -12.30 20.70
N LYS A 52 -3.94 -13.57 21.01
CA LYS A 52 -2.54 -14.03 21.16
C LYS A 52 -1.77 -13.89 19.85
N LYS A 53 -2.37 -14.29 18.72
CA LYS A 53 -1.74 -14.17 17.40
C LYS A 53 -1.48 -12.71 17.00
N LEU A 54 -2.44 -11.82 17.23
CA LEU A 54 -2.27 -10.39 16.97
C LEU A 54 -1.23 -9.76 17.90
N SER A 55 -1.16 -10.20 19.16
CA SER A 55 -0.15 -9.75 20.12
C SER A 55 1.27 -10.16 19.70
N TRP A 56 1.43 -11.39 19.24
CA TRP A 56 2.69 -11.85 18.63
C TRP A 56 3.04 -11.06 17.39
N LEU A 57 2.07 -10.83 16.51
CA LEU A 57 2.32 -10.10 15.29
C LEU A 57 2.84 -8.68 15.58
N ARG A 58 2.26 -7.99 16.57
CA ARG A 58 2.77 -6.71 17.08
C ARG A 58 4.20 -6.81 17.60
N SER A 59 4.55 -7.88 18.32
CA SER A 59 5.90 -8.08 18.86
C SER A 59 6.94 -8.35 17.78
N GLN A 60 6.52 -8.86 16.61
CA GLN A 60 7.41 -9.10 15.48
C GLN A 60 7.72 -7.84 14.66
N VAL A 61 6.95 -6.76 14.79
CA VAL A 61 7.14 -5.55 13.96
C VAL A 61 8.48 -4.88 14.26
N ILE A 62 9.35 -4.87 13.26
CA ILE A 62 10.66 -4.21 13.36
C ILE A 62 10.46 -2.70 13.49
N GLY A 63 11.03 -2.14 14.55
CA GLY A 63 10.93 -0.71 14.87
C GLY A 63 9.62 -0.28 15.53
N ALA A 64 8.79 -1.21 16.03
CA ALA A 64 7.53 -0.87 16.72
C ALA A 64 7.70 0.06 17.94
N ASN A 65 8.86 -0.01 18.59
CA ASN A 65 9.18 0.75 19.80
C ASN A 65 10.20 1.88 19.56
N VAL A 66 10.47 2.25 18.30
CA VAL A 66 11.47 3.29 18.02
C VAL A 66 10.91 4.67 18.35
N ASP A 67 11.76 5.48 18.97
CA ASP A 67 11.52 6.90 19.20
C ASP A 67 12.42 7.74 18.28
N PHE A 68 11.96 8.93 17.93
CA PHE A 68 12.74 9.90 17.15
C PHE A 68 12.52 11.32 17.66
N GLU A 69 13.45 12.22 17.32
CA GLU A 69 13.37 13.62 17.71
C GLU A 69 12.45 14.40 16.78
N THR A 70 11.59 15.22 17.37
CA THR A 70 10.72 16.17 16.68
C THR A 70 11.01 17.59 17.18
N PRO A 71 10.50 18.64 16.51
CA PRO A 71 10.55 20.00 17.05
C PRO A 71 9.93 20.16 18.44
N PHE A 72 9.06 19.23 18.87
CA PHE A 72 8.37 19.27 20.16
C PHE A 72 8.91 18.22 21.14
N GLY A 73 10.12 17.74 20.90
CA GLY A 73 10.83 16.73 21.69
C GLY A 73 10.64 15.32 21.18
N ARG A 74 11.11 14.35 21.95
CA ARG A 74 11.10 12.94 21.56
C ARG A 74 9.68 12.39 21.42
N ARG A 75 9.41 11.68 20.32
CA ARG A 75 8.13 11.02 20.05
C ARG A 75 8.35 9.58 19.65
N ARG A 76 7.46 8.70 20.12
CA ARG A 76 7.37 7.33 19.63
C ARG A 76 6.82 7.34 18.21
N MET A 77 7.43 6.56 17.32
CA MET A 77 6.92 6.38 15.96
C MET A 77 5.65 5.51 15.99
N THR A 78 4.50 6.13 15.79
CA THR A 78 3.21 5.44 15.60
C THR A 78 2.89 5.41 14.11
N TYR A 79 2.97 4.25 13.47
CA TYR A 79 2.83 4.14 12.02
C TYR A 79 1.37 3.96 11.59
N ALA A 80 0.87 4.86 10.74
CA ALA A 80 -0.52 4.89 10.30
C ALA A 80 -0.66 5.06 8.76
N ASP A 81 0.35 4.65 7.99
CA ASP A 81 0.36 4.72 6.50
C ASP A 81 0.52 3.32 5.87
N HIS A 82 -0.16 2.32 6.43
CA HIS A 82 -0.16 0.93 5.98
C HIS A 82 -0.72 0.74 4.56
N THR A 83 -1.59 1.63 4.11
CA THR A 83 -2.08 1.63 2.72
C THR A 83 -0.96 1.87 1.71
N ALA A 84 0.12 2.57 2.11
CA ALA A 84 1.28 2.77 1.25
C ALA A 84 2.23 1.58 1.25
N SER A 85 2.57 1.04 2.43
CA SER A 85 3.46 -0.11 2.58
C SER A 85 3.26 -0.81 3.93
N GLY A 86 3.50 -2.11 3.96
CA GLY A 86 3.61 -2.87 5.20
C GLY A 86 4.93 -2.58 5.93
N ARG A 87 5.04 -3.09 7.17
CA ARG A 87 6.28 -3.06 7.99
C ARG A 87 7.01 -4.39 7.91
N CYS A 88 8.32 -4.42 8.13
CA CYS A 88 9.08 -5.67 8.21
C CYS A 88 8.81 -6.43 9.53
N LEU A 89 9.02 -7.75 9.51
CA LEU A 89 8.81 -8.63 10.67
C LEU A 89 10.10 -9.38 11.03
N HIS A 90 10.47 -9.38 12.31
CA HIS A 90 11.61 -10.15 12.81
C HIS A 90 11.54 -11.62 12.41
N TYR A 91 10.35 -12.24 12.51
CA TYR A 91 10.12 -13.61 12.06
C TYR A 91 10.59 -13.87 10.62
N ILE A 92 10.19 -13.02 9.67
CA ILE A 92 10.53 -13.20 8.25
C ILE A 92 12.02 -12.97 8.01
N GLU A 93 12.59 -11.91 8.59
CA GLU A 93 14.02 -11.63 8.43
C GLU A 93 14.87 -12.77 9.01
N ASN A 94 14.55 -13.24 10.22
CA ASN A 94 15.26 -14.33 10.87
C ASN A 94 15.12 -15.64 10.08
N TYR A 95 13.93 -15.93 9.53
CA TYR A 95 13.75 -17.11 8.70
C TYR A 95 14.64 -17.06 7.45
N ILE A 96 14.70 -15.91 6.77
CA ILE A 96 15.56 -15.73 5.60
C ILE A 96 17.04 -15.90 5.99
N ILE A 97 17.47 -15.25 7.08
CA ILE A 97 18.87 -15.30 7.55
C ILE A 97 19.28 -16.73 7.94
N ASN A 98 18.41 -17.46 8.64
CA ASN A 98 18.77 -18.75 9.24
C ASN A 98 18.49 -19.95 8.33
N ASN A 99 17.51 -19.86 7.42
CA ASN A 99 17.03 -21.01 6.65
C ASN A 99 17.19 -20.85 5.13
N VAL A 100 17.35 -19.63 4.62
CA VAL A 100 17.44 -19.39 3.15
C VAL A 100 18.88 -19.05 2.76
N LEU A 101 19.45 -18.00 3.37
CA LEU A 101 20.79 -17.52 3.01
C LEU A 101 21.92 -18.54 3.18
N PRO A 102 21.92 -19.44 4.19
CA PRO A 102 22.99 -20.41 4.36
C PRO A 102 23.07 -21.45 3.23
N PHE A 103 21.97 -21.70 2.52
CA PHE A 103 21.87 -22.65 1.42
C PHE A 103 21.67 -21.99 0.05
N TYR A 104 21.88 -20.68 -0.02
CA TYR A 104 21.65 -19.91 -1.23
C TYR A 104 22.63 -20.32 -2.34
N GLY A 105 22.08 -20.73 -3.47
CA GLY A 105 22.76 -20.90 -4.75
C GLY A 105 21.89 -20.32 -5.87
N ASN A 106 22.49 -19.96 -7.01
CA ASN A 106 21.69 -19.52 -8.15
C ASN A 106 20.75 -20.67 -8.59
N SER A 107 19.52 -20.34 -8.98
CA SER A 107 18.59 -21.30 -9.58
C SER A 107 19.04 -21.65 -11.01
N HIS A 108 18.28 -22.47 -11.74
CA HIS A 108 18.51 -22.94 -13.12
C HIS A 108 19.32 -24.23 -13.29
N THR A 109 20.13 -24.63 -12.33
CA THR A 109 20.72 -25.98 -12.30
C THR A 109 20.55 -26.61 -10.92
N SER A 110 20.16 -27.88 -10.91
CA SER A 110 19.87 -28.63 -9.69
C SER A 110 20.93 -29.68 -9.35
N ASP A 111 22.08 -29.65 -10.03
CA ASP A 111 23.14 -30.66 -9.87
C ASP A 111 23.86 -30.53 -8.52
N SER A 112 23.95 -29.31 -8.00
CA SER A 112 24.54 -29.04 -6.68
C SER A 112 23.48 -28.99 -5.59
N HIS A 113 23.87 -29.31 -4.35
CA HIS A 113 22.96 -29.27 -3.20
C HIS A 113 22.27 -27.90 -3.05
N VAL A 114 23.02 -26.81 -3.14
CA VAL A 114 22.49 -25.44 -2.99
C VAL A 114 21.60 -25.01 -4.15
N GLY A 115 21.94 -25.43 -5.39
CA GLY A 115 21.11 -25.18 -6.58
C GLY A 115 19.77 -25.92 -6.52
N TYR A 116 19.80 -27.21 -6.12
CA TYR A 116 18.60 -28.01 -5.89
C TYR A 116 17.71 -27.41 -4.78
N GLN A 117 18.29 -27.12 -3.61
CA GLN A 117 17.54 -26.57 -2.48
C GLN A 117 16.90 -25.22 -2.81
N THR A 118 17.65 -24.31 -3.43
CA THR A 118 17.14 -22.98 -3.78
C THR A 118 16.03 -23.07 -4.82
N THR A 119 16.21 -23.89 -5.87
CA THR A 119 15.20 -24.09 -6.91
C THR A 119 13.91 -24.65 -6.31
N LYS A 120 14.02 -25.67 -5.45
CA LYS A 120 12.88 -26.27 -4.75
C LYS A 120 12.13 -25.24 -3.89
N ILE A 121 12.83 -24.47 -3.06
CA ILE A 121 12.23 -23.45 -2.19
C ILE A 121 11.51 -22.37 -3.01
N VAL A 122 12.08 -21.96 -4.14
CA VAL A 122 11.45 -20.97 -5.04
C VAL A 122 10.17 -21.51 -5.66
N HIS A 123 10.16 -22.75 -6.14
CA HIS A 123 8.98 -23.39 -6.72
C HIS A 123 7.88 -23.58 -5.66
N GLU A 124 8.24 -24.02 -4.45
CA GLU A 124 7.31 -24.12 -3.32
C GLU A 124 6.72 -22.76 -2.94
N ALA A 125 7.53 -21.70 -2.91
CA ALA A 125 7.08 -20.35 -2.64
C ALA A 125 6.09 -19.85 -3.71
N ALA A 126 6.38 -20.07 -4.99
CA ALA A 126 5.50 -19.71 -6.10
C ALA A 126 4.16 -20.46 -6.04
N ALA A 127 4.21 -21.78 -5.86
CA ALA A 127 3.02 -22.62 -5.75
C ALA A 127 2.16 -22.23 -4.52
N TYR A 128 2.79 -21.93 -3.39
CA TYR A 128 2.09 -21.47 -2.19
C TYR A 128 1.34 -20.16 -2.43
N VAL A 129 2.00 -19.16 -3.03
CA VAL A 129 1.37 -17.88 -3.34
C VAL A 129 0.22 -18.04 -4.34
N LYS A 130 0.43 -18.83 -5.41
CA LYS A 130 -0.60 -19.14 -6.41
C LYS A 130 -1.84 -19.75 -5.77
N LYS A 131 -1.65 -20.71 -4.86
CA LYS A 131 -2.73 -21.31 -4.07
C LYS A 131 -3.45 -20.29 -3.17
N CYS A 132 -2.72 -19.42 -2.48
CA CYS A 132 -3.32 -18.37 -1.65
C CYS A 132 -4.16 -17.36 -2.44
N LEU A 133 -3.89 -17.19 -3.73
CA LEU A 133 -4.66 -16.35 -4.64
C LEU A 133 -5.83 -17.10 -5.31
N GLY A 134 -5.99 -18.40 -5.04
CA GLY A 134 -7.02 -19.25 -5.65
C GLY A 134 -6.76 -19.57 -7.12
N GLY A 135 -5.51 -19.54 -7.56
CA GLY A 135 -5.13 -19.93 -8.92
C GLY A 135 -5.10 -21.45 -9.12
N GLY A 136 -5.58 -21.91 -10.26
CA GLY A 136 -5.56 -23.32 -10.69
C GLY A 136 -4.51 -23.62 -11.75
N GLU A 137 -4.67 -24.77 -12.43
CA GLU A 137 -3.75 -25.22 -13.49
C GLU A 137 -3.78 -24.33 -14.74
N GLU A 138 -4.92 -23.71 -15.03
CA GLU A 138 -5.13 -22.77 -16.15
C GLU A 138 -4.69 -21.34 -15.85
N ASP A 139 -4.14 -21.11 -14.66
CA ASP A 139 -3.60 -19.83 -14.25
C ASP A 139 -2.06 -19.89 -14.22
N VAL A 140 -1.40 -18.76 -14.42
CA VAL A 140 0.05 -18.60 -14.46
C VAL A 140 0.43 -17.51 -13.47
N ILE A 141 1.33 -17.82 -12.53
CA ILE A 141 1.91 -16.82 -11.63
C ILE A 141 3.23 -16.27 -12.18
N ILE A 142 3.33 -14.95 -12.30
CA ILE A 142 4.53 -14.26 -12.77
C ILE A 142 4.99 -13.27 -11.69
N PHE A 143 6.22 -13.43 -11.24
CA PHE A 143 6.88 -12.51 -10.32
C PHE A 143 7.50 -11.37 -11.13
N CYS A 144 6.94 -10.19 -10.97
CA CYS A 144 7.23 -9.03 -11.80
C CYS A 144 8.31 -8.15 -11.15
N GLY A 145 8.56 -6.96 -11.73
CA GLY A 145 9.34 -5.91 -11.07
C GLY A 145 8.65 -5.35 -9.82
N SER A 146 8.74 -4.04 -9.59
CA SER A 146 8.21 -3.44 -8.35
C SER A 146 6.68 -3.23 -8.36
N GLY A 147 5.96 -3.97 -7.51
CA GLY A 147 4.53 -3.78 -7.20
C GLY A 147 3.56 -4.06 -8.36
N SER A 148 2.28 -3.75 -8.15
CA SER A 148 1.21 -3.95 -9.16
C SER A 148 1.49 -3.17 -10.44
N THR A 149 2.24 -2.06 -10.38
CA THR A 149 2.68 -1.31 -11.57
C THR A 149 3.44 -2.21 -12.55
N ALA A 150 4.39 -3.00 -12.06
CA ALA A 150 5.12 -3.93 -12.90
C ALA A 150 4.25 -5.10 -13.36
N ALA A 151 3.30 -5.55 -12.55
CA ALA A 151 2.35 -6.60 -12.92
C ALA A 151 1.41 -6.17 -14.07
N ILE A 152 0.85 -4.96 -13.99
CA ILE A 152 0.00 -4.39 -15.05
C ILE A 152 0.80 -4.21 -16.35
N LYS A 153 2.05 -3.72 -16.23
CA LYS A 153 2.93 -3.60 -17.40
C LYS A 153 3.25 -4.96 -18.00
N ARG A 154 3.57 -5.97 -17.17
CA ARG A 154 3.83 -7.33 -17.63
C ARG A 154 2.62 -7.92 -18.33
N LEU A 155 1.41 -7.68 -17.84
CA LEU A 155 0.17 -8.10 -18.52
C LEU A 155 0.11 -7.54 -19.94
N GLN A 156 0.38 -6.25 -20.13
CA GLN A 156 0.40 -5.62 -21.46
C GLN A 156 1.45 -6.23 -22.39
N GLU A 157 2.61 -6.59 -21.85
CA GLU A 157 3.68 -7.23 -22.62
C GLU A 157 3.28 -8.63 -23.08
N VAL A 158 2.76 -9.47 -22.19
CA VAL A 158 2.32 -10.83 -22.56
C VAL A 158 1.06 -10.86 -23.42
N MET A 159 0.24 -9.80 -23.37
CA MET A 159 -0.89 -9.60 -24.28
C MET A 159 -0.47 -9.06 -25.66
N GLY A 160 0.78 -8.60 -25.82
CA GLY A 160 1.27 -8.02 -27.08
C GLY A 160 0.79 -6.59 -27.38
N ILE A 161 0.31 -5.85 -26.37
CA ILE A 161 -0.21 -4.48 -26.52
C ILE A 161 0.70 -3.40 -25.90
N SER A 162 1.84 -3.82 -25.37
CA SER A 162 2.90 -2.97 -24.87
C SER A 162 3.70 -2.36 -26.03
N VAL A 163 3.97 -1.06 -25.97
CA VAL A 163 4.81 -0.35 -26.94
C VAL A 163 5.63 0.72 -26.23
N SER A 164 6.80 1.05 -26.76
CA SER A 164 7.56 2.22 -26.31
C SER A 164 6.80 3.51 -26.60
N SER A 165 6.83 4.47 -25.66
CA SER A 165 6.07 5.73 -25.76
C SER A 165 6.39 6.53 -27.04
N ILE A 166 7.64 6.49 -27.49
CA ILE A 166 8.09 7.19 -28.72
C ILE A 166 7.58 6.56 -30.01
N LEU A 167 7.14 5.30 -29.98
CA LEU A 167 6.63 4.57 -31.15
C LEU A 167 5.11 4.45 -31.15
N ARG A 168 4.45 4.70 -30.02
CA ARG A 168 3.01 4.49 -29.83
C ARG A 168 2.17 5.10 -30.95
N GLU A 169 2.31 6.40 -31.21
CA GLU A 169 1.54 7.09 -32.24
C GLU A 169 1.80 6.54 -33.65
N LYS A 170 3.05 6.15 -33.94
CA LYS A 170 3.40 5.55 -35.24
C LYS A 170 2.74 4.19 -35.42
N VAL A 171 2.72 3.35 -34.38
CA VAL A 171 2.05 2.04 -34.40
C VAL A 171 0.54 2.21 -34.52
N LEU A 172 -0.07 3.09 -33.72
CA LEU A 172 -1.50 3.38 -33.80
C LEU A 172 -1.92 3.84 -35.21
N THR A 173 -1.18 4.80 -35.77
CA THR A 173 -1.48 5.36 -37.08
C THR A 173 -1.23 4.40 -38.25
N ARG A 174 -0.26 3.47 -38.14
CA ARG A 174 0.07 2.54 -39.23
C ARG A 174 -0.70 1.22 -39.15
N CYS A 175 -0.89 0.67 -37.95
CA CYS A 175 -1.47 -0.65 -37.76
C CYS A 175 -3.00 -0.61 -37.57
N PHE A 176 -3.56 0.48 -37.03
CA PHE A 176 -4.98 0.52 -36.64
C PHE A 176 -5.81 1.60 -37.38
N ARG A 177 -5.30 2.18 -38.47
CA ARG A 177 -5.95 3.30 -39.18
C ARG A 177 -7.32 2.93 -39.77
N ASN A 178 -7.43 1.72 -40.33
CA ASN A 178 -8.61 1.25 -41.06
C ASN A 178 -9.22 -0.04 -40.46
N GLU A 179 -8.46 -0.77 -39.63
CA GLU A 179 -8.88 -2.03 -39.04
C GLU A 179 -8.63 -1.99 -37.52
N THR A 180 -9.69 -1.70 -36.76
CA THR A 180 -9.63 -1.57 -35.29
C THR A 180 -10.03 -2.86 -34.57
N LYS A 181 -10.41 -3.91 -35.30
CA LYS A 181 -10.93 -5.17 -34.75
C LYS A 181 -9.96 -5.87 -33.80
N GLU A 182 -8.66 -5.73 -34.03
CA GLU A 182 -7.61 -6.32 -33.18
C GLU A 182 -7.20 -5.41 -32.01
N ARG A 183 -7.62 -4.13 -32.02
CA ARG A 183 -7.25 -3.17 -30.99
C ARG A 183 -8.09 -3.39 -29.74
N TRP A 184 -7.44 -3.75 -28.64
CA TRP A 184 -8.08 -3.92 -27.34
C TRP A 184 -8.81 -2.68 -26.86
N VAL A 185 -9.96 -2.90 -26.23
CA VAL A 185 -10.69 -1.89 -25.45
C VAL A 185 -10.56 -2.26 -23.98
N VAL A 186 -10.04 -1.32 -23.18
CA VAL A 186 -9.81 -1.50 -21.75
C VAL A 186 -10.69 -0.54 -20.96
N PHE A 187 -11.63 -1.10 -20.20
CA PHE A 187 -12.47 -0.35 -19.26
C PHE A 187 -11.75 -0.21 -17.93
N VAL A 188 -11.67 1.00 -17.39
CA VAL A 188 -11.06 1.28 -16.08
C VAL A 188 -12.04 2.00 -15.16
N GLY A 189 -11.94 1.78 -13.86
CA GLY A 189 -12.87 2.33 -12.88
C GLY A 189 -12.55 3.76 -12.43
N PRO A 190 -13.39 4.33 -11.56
CA PRO A 190 -13.19 5.67 -11.02
C PRO A 190 -12.14 5.71 -9.90
N TYR A 191 -11.79 4.56 -9.32
CA TYR A 191 -10.89 4.46 -8.17
C TYR A 191 -9.43 4.22 -8.53
N GLU A 192 -9.08 4.24 -9.82
CA GLU A 192 -7.79 3.74 -10.25
C GLU A 192 -6.62 4.52 -9.66
N HIS A 193 -5.69 3.76 -9.08
CA HIS A 193 -4.34 4.23 -8.87
C HIS A 193 -3.71 4.57 -10.22
N HIS A 194 -2.81 5.56 -10.28
CA HIS A 194 -2.11 5.97 -11.50
C HIS A 194 -1.53 4.80 -12.30
N SER A 195 -1.04 3.75 -11.61
CA SER A 195 -0.54 2.52 -12.22
C SER A 195 -1.58 1.77 -13.07
N ASN A 196 -2.86 1.81 -12.71
CA ASN A 196 -3.95 1.12 -13.40
C ASN A 196 -4.79 2.04 -14.29
N ILE A 197 -4.28 3.23 -14.62
CA ILE A 197 -4.88 4.13 -15.61
C ILE A 197 -3.85 4.65 -16.62
N LEU A 198 -2.73 5.21 -16.13
CA LEU A 198 -1.69 5.75 -17.01
C LEU A 198 -1.03 4.64 -17.83
N SER A 199 -0.86 3.46 -17.24
CA SER A 199 -0.28 2.30 -17.92
C SER A 199 -1.12 1.91 -19.15
N TRP A 200 -2.45 1.84 -19.00
CA TRP A 200 -3.35 1.53 -20.12
C TRP A 200 -3.43 2.65 -21.14
N ARG A 201 -3.48 3.92 -20.70
CA ARG A 201 -3.46 5.08 -21.60
C ARG A 201 -2.20 5.12 -22.47
N GLN A 202 -1.06 4.62 -21.97
CA GLN A 202 0.21 4.53 -22.69
C GLN A 202 0.42 3.20 -23.44
N SER A 203 -0.54 2.29 -23.40
CA SER A 203 -0.54 1.06 -24.22
C SER A 203 -1.13 1.31 -25.62
N LEU A 204 -1.20 0.25 -26.44
CA LEU A 204 -1.90 0.27 -27.73
C LEU A 204 -3.44 0.18 -27.60
N ALA A 205 -3.96 -0.10 -26.39
CA ALA A 205 -5.39 -0.18 -26.17
C ALA A 205 -6.10 1.18 -26.35
N GLU A 206 -7.40 1.10 -26.56
CA GLU A 206 -8.32 2.22 -26.32
C GLU A 206 -8.82 2.12 -24.89
N VAL A 207 -8.79 3.22 -24.14
CA VAL A 207 -9.17 3.25 -22.73
C VAL A 207 -10.51 3.94 -22.57
N VAL A 208 -11.44 3.27 -21.89
CA VAL A 208 -12.77 3.79 -21.56
C VAL A 208 -12.84 3.92 -20.04
N GLU A 209 -13.05 5.14 -19.56
CA GLU A 209 -13.10 5.44 -18.13
C GLU A 209 -14.56 5.42 -17.65
N ILE A 210 -14.84 4.55 -16.67
CA ILE A 210 -16.15 4.46 -16.03
C ILE A 210 -16.16 5.35 -14.80
N GLY A 211 -17.18 6.21 -14.72
CA GLY A 211 -17.35 7.18 -13.65
C GLY A 211 -17.91 6.61 -12.36
N LEU A 212 -18.29 7.54 -11.48
CA LEU A 212 -18.99 7.25 -10.23
C LEU A 212 -20.50 7.42 -10.43
N ASP A 213 -21.29 6.60 -9.75
CA ASP A 213 -22.73 6.82 -9.60
C ASP A 213 -23.02 7.94 -8.58
N GLU A 214 -24.30 8.26 -8.37
CA GLU A 214 -24.76 9.27 -7.40
C GLU A 214 -24.36 8.94 -5.94
N LYS A 215 -24.06 7.67 -5.64
CA LYS A 215 -23.61 7.21 -4.32
C LYS A 215 -22.09 7.23 -4.19
N GLY A 216 -21.35 7.67 -5.22
CA GLY A 216 -19.89 7.63 -5.23
C GLY A 216 -19.32 6.22 -5.33
N LEU A 217 -20.09 5.27 -5.88
CA LEU A 217 -19.70 3.90 -6.22
C LEU A 217 -19.39 3.79 -7.72
N VAL A 218 -18.82 2.67 -8.17
CA VAL A 218 -18.59 2.43 -9.61
C VAL A 218 -19.94 2.44 -10.34
N ASP A 219 -20.06 3.23 -11.40
CA ASP A 219 -21.28 3.29 -12.20
C ASP A 219 -21.43 2.02 -13.05
N MET A 220 -22.21 1.06 -12.52
CA MET A 220 -22.48 -0.22 -13.15
C MET A 220 -23.41 -0.11 -14.36
N GLU A 221 -24.18 0.98 -14.49
CA GLU A 221 -25.03 1.22 -15.64
C GLU A 221 -24.23 1.79 -16.80
N ALA A 222 -23.41 2.81 -16.55
CA ALA A 222 -22.46 3.31 -17.53
C ALA A 222 -21.51 2.22 -18.03
N LEU A 223 -21.02 1.34 -17.15
CA LEU A 223 -20.20 0.18 -17.56
C LEU A 223 -20.98 -0.76 -18.51
N ARG A 224 -22.26 -1.02 -18.23
CA ARG A 224 -23.09 -1.88 -19.08
C ARG A 224 -23.25 -1.29 -20.48
N ASP A 225 -23.61 -0.01 -20.55
CA ASP A 225 -23.86 0.67 -21.82
C ASP A 225 -22.60 0.69 -22.69
N GLN A 226 -21.45 0.99 -22.09
CA GLN A 226 -20.17 0.98 -22.79
C GLN A 226 -19.79 -0.44 -23.26
N LEU A 227 -20.01 -1.46 -22.43
CA LEU A 227 -19.76 -2.86 -22.84
C LEU A 227 -20.64 -3.28 -24.01
N GLU A 228 -21.93 -2.95 -23.99
CA GLU A 228 -22.87 -3.28 -25.07
C GLU A 228 -22.51 -2.57 -26.38
N PHE A 229 -22.14 -1.29 -26.30
CA PHE A 229 -21.62 -0.54 -27.45
C PHE A 229 -20.40 -1.23 -28.05
N TYR A 230 -19.35 -1.48 -27.27
CA TYR A 230 -18.10 -2.05 -27.80
C TYR A 230 -18.23 -3.53 -28.18
N LYS A 231 -19.16 -4.29 -27.59
CA LYS A 231 -19.46 -5.67 -28.01
C LYS A 231 -19.85 -5.75 -29.48
N SER A 232 -20.61 -4.77 -29.99
CA SER A 232 -20.98 -4.69 -31.40
C SER A 232 -19.80 -4.43 -32.36
N THR A 233 -18.66 -3.96 -31.83
CA THR A 233 -17.45 -3.68 -32.64
C THR A 233 -16.59 -4.91 -32.91
N ASN A 234 -16.90 -6.05 -32.26
CA ASN A 234 -16.15 -7.30 -32.35
C ASN A 234 -14.64 -7.15 -32.02
N ARG A 235 -14.33 -6.23 -31.11
CA ARG A 235 -12.99 -5.99 -30.57
C ARG A 235 -12.77 -6.79 -29.29
N PRO A 236 -11.53 -7.16 -28.95
CA PRO A 236 -11.25 -7.80 -27.67
C PRO A 236 -11.42 -6.80 -26.52
N LEU A 237 -12.17 -7.21 -25.49
CA LEU A 237 -12.59 -6.38 -24.37
C LEU A 237 -11.94 -6.84 -23.07
N LEU A 238 -11.52 -5.89 -22.24
CA LEU A 238 -10.95 -6.16 -20.91
C LEU A 238 -11.38 -5.09 -19.92
N GLY A 239 -11.80 -5.48 -18.72
CA GLY A 239 -11.97 -4.56 -17.60
C GLY A 239 -10.79 -4.64 -16.65
N SER A 240 -10.20 -3.51 -16.27
CA SER A 240 -9.12 -3.43 -15.27
C SER A 240 -9.51 -2.48 -14.14
N PHE A 241 -10.01 -3.03 -13.04
CA PHE A 241 -10.60 -2.24 -11.95
C PHE A 241 -9.83 -2.40 -10.64
N SER A 242 -9.70 -1.33 -9.87
CA SER A 242 -9.22 -1.42 -8.49
C SER A 242 -10.23 -2.17 -7.62
N ALA A 243 -9.80 -3.22 -6.91
CA ALA A 243 -10.65 -3.97 -5.99
C ALA A 243 -11.02 -3.16 -4.73
N CYS A 244 -10.19 -2.18 -4.40
CA CYS A 244 -10.41 -1.25 -3.29
C CYS A 244 -9.70 0.07 -3.59
N SER A 245 -10.37 1.19 -3.32
CA SER A 245 -9.77 2.51 -3.41
C SER A 245 -8.63 2.66 -2.39
N ASN A 246 -7.42 2.98 -2.84
CA ASN A 246 -6.31 3.33 -1.93
C ASN A 246 -6.51 4.69 -1.24
N VAL A 247 -7.49 5.48 -1.69
CA VAL A 247 -7.83 6.78 -1.11
C VAL A 247 -8.85 6.60 0.00
N THR A 248 -10.00 6.04 -0.34
CA THR A 248 -11.16 5.99 0.55
C THR A 248 -11.28 4.63 1.25
N GLY A 249 -10.58 3.60 0.79
CA GLY A 249 -10.79 2.24 1.28
C GLY A 249 -12.09 1.61 0.80
N THR A 250 -12.93 2.32 0.03
CA THR A 250 -14.19 1.77 -0.51
C THR A 250 -13.90 0.57 -1.38
N TYR A 251 -14.60 -0.54 -1.12
CA TYR A 251 -14.50 -1.74 -1.94
C TYR A 251 -15.33 -1.60 -3.21
N SER A 252 -14.77 -2.07 -4.32
CA SER A 252 -15.55 -2.37 -5.52
C SER A 252 -16.23 -3.72 -5.35
N ASP A 253 -17.46 -3.89 -5.87
CA ASP A 253 -18.06 -5.23 -5.99
C ASP A 253 -17.40 -5.97 -7.16
N THR A 254 -16.21 -6.49 -6.90
CA THR A 254 -15.37 -7.15 -7.92
C THR A 254 -16.09 -8.34 -8.57
N ARG A 255 -16.94 -9.04 -7.82
CA ARG A 255 -17.72 -10.17 -8.34
C ARG A 255 -18.83 -9.67 -9.27
N ALA A 256 -19.57 -8.63 -8.90
CA ALA A 256 -20.58 -8.05 -9.80
C ALA A 256 -19.97 -7.47 -11.08
N ILE A 257 -18.83 -6.77 -10.97
CA ILE A 257 -18.08 -6.26 -12.12
C ILE A 257 -17.65 -7.41 -13.03
N ALA A 258 -17.04 -8.47 -12.47
CA ALA A 258 -16.61 -9.65 -13.24
C ALA A 258 -17.78 -10.31 -14.00
N ARG A 259 -18.94 -10.49 -13.34
CA ARG A 259 -20.14 -11.04 -14.00
C ARG A 259 -20.58 -10.19 -15.18
N LEU A 260 -20.57 -8.86 -15.02
CA LEU A 260 -21.01 -7.94 -16.07
C LEU A 260 -20.05 -7.95 -17.27
N LEU A 261 -18.73 -7.98 -17.00
CA LEU A 261 -17.69 -8.09 -18.02
C LEU A 261 -17.84 -9.40 -18.81
N HIS A 262 -17.89 -10.55 -18.12
CA HIS A 262 -17.98 -11.86 -18.77
C HIS A 262 -19.27 -12.07 -19.57
N LYS A 263 -20.43 -11.56 -19.09
CA LYS A 263 -21.68 -11.57 -19.87
C LYS A 263 -21.56 -10.85 -21.22
N ASN A 264 -20.61 -9.93 -21.33
CA ASN A 264 -20.33 -9.18 -22.54
C ASN A 264 -19.08 -9.66 -23.30
N GLY A 265 -18.50 -10.80 -22.90
CA GLY A 265 -17.31 -11.36 -23.55
C GLY A 265 -16.01 -10.63 -23.24
N ALA A 266 -15.99 -9.82 -22.18
CA ALA A 266 -14.80 -9.11 -21.73
C ALA A 266 -14.08 -9.87 -20.60
N PHE A 267 -12.74 -9.80 -20.58
CA PHE A 267 -11.93 -10.34 -19.49
C PHE A 267 -12.03 -9.46 -18.22
N ALA A 268 -11.94 -10.06 -17.03
CA ALA A 268 -12.04 -9.37 -15.76
C ALA A 268 -10.71 -9.33 -14.99
N CYS A 269 -10.06 -8.17 -14.95
CA CYS A 269 -8.79 -7.93 -14.27
C CYS A 269 -8.96 -7.00 -13.07
N PHE A 270 -8.30 -7.32 -11.95
CA PHE A 270 -8.42 -6.54 -10.72
C PHE A 270 -7.09 -6.19 -10.07
N ASP A 271 -6.93 -4.90 -9.71
CA ASP A 271 -5.83 -4.44 -8.86
C ASP A 271 -6.19 -4.60 -7.39
N PHE A 272 -5.54 -5.57 -6.75
CA PHE A 272 -5.65 -5.84 -5.32
C PHE A 272 -4.50 -5.21 -4.53
N ALA A 273 -3.76 -4.22 -5.08
CA ALA A 273 -2.67 -3.56 -4.36
C ALA A 273 -3.10 -3.04 -2.98
N ALA A 274 -4.23 -2.32 -2.90
CA ALA A 274 -4.72 -1.76 -1.64
C ALA A 274 -5.31 -2.84 -0.72
N SER A 275 -6.09 -3.77 -1.28
CA SER A 275 -6.90 -4.70 -0.49
C SER A 275 -6.25 -6.05 -0.19
N GLY A 276 -5.29 -6.48 -0.99
CA GLY A 276 -4.68 -7.80 -0.91
C GLY A 276 -4.12 -8.21 0.45
N PRO A 277 -3.54 -7.29 1.26
CA PRO A 277 -3.12 -7.62 2.62
C PRO A 277 -4.28 -8.05 3.54
N TYR A 278 -5.51 -7.67 3.21
CA TYR A 278 -6.65 -7.73 4.13
C TYR A 278 -7.76 -8.69 3.69
N THR A 279 -8.03 -8.78 2.38
CA THR A 279 -9.13 -9.58 1.84
C THR A 279 -8.70 -10.98 1.41
N LYS A 280 -9.62 -11.95 1.44
CA LYS A 280 -9.45 -13.19 0.68
C LYS A 280 -9.47 -12.86 -0.82
N ILE A 281 -8.57 -13.48 -1.57
CA ILE A 281 -8.51 -13.37 -3.03
C ILE A 281 -8.73 -14.77 -3.58
N GLU A 282 -9.72 -14.91 -4.46
CA GLU A 282 -9.99 -16.17 -5.15
C GLU A 282 -10.13 -15.84 -6.64
N MET A 283 -9.06 -16.11 -7.39
CA MET A 283 -9.00 -15.98 -8.85
C MET A 283 -10.17 -16.72 -9.50
N ARG A 284 -10.43 -17.95 -9.05
CA ARG A 284 -11.56 -18.76 -9.52
C ARG A 284 -12.56 -18.96 -8.39
N SER A 285 -13.82 -18.62 -8.64
CA SER A 285 -14.95 -18.93 -7.75
C SER A 285 -15.66 -20.23 -8.14
N GLY A 286 -15.39 -20.75 -9.34
CA GLY A 286 -16.17 -21.82 -9.97
C GLY A 286 -17.35 -21.31 -10.79
N GLU A 287 -17.62 -20.00 -10.77
CA GLU A 287 -18.76 -19.34 -11.42
C GLU A 287 -18.28 -18.29 -12.43
N ILE A 288 -19.23 -17.67 -13.14
CA ILE A 288 -18.96 -16.56 -14.09
C ILE A 288 -18.43 -15.29 -13.42
N ASP A 289 -18.21 -15.28 -12.11
CA ASP A 289 -17.66 -14.14 -11.35
C ASP A 289 -16.19 -14.35 -10.93
N GLY A 290 -15.52 -15.32 -11.55
CA GLY A 290 -14.07 -15.47 -11.50
C GLY A 290 -13.32 -14.26 -12.08
N TYR A 291 -12.02 -14.22 -11.91
CA TYR A 291 -11.13 -13.21 -12.45
C TYR A 291 -10.22 -13.85 -13.51
N ASP A 292 -9.73 -13.04 -14.44
CA ASP A 292 -8.77 -13.43 -15.47
C ASP A 292 -7.39 -12.85 -15.24
N ALA A 293 -7.27 -11.77 -14.46
CA ALA A 293 -6.00 -11.32 -13.94
C ALA A 293 -6.13 -10.69 -12.55
N VAL A 294 -5.12 -10.91 -11.71
CA VAL A 294 -5.00 -10.28 -10.39
C VAL A 294 -3.62 -9.64 -10.28
N PHE A 295 -3.59 -8.35 -9.95
CA PHE A 295 -2.36 -7.59 -9.67
C PHE A 295 -2.18 -7.42 -8.16
N ILE A 296 -0.99 -7.79 -7.66
CA ILE A 296 -0.67 -7.68 -6.24
C ILE A 296 0.60 -6.85 -6.02
N SER A 297 0.58 -6.09 -4.93
CA SER A 297 1.73 -5.38 -4.38
C SER A 297 2.10 -5.95 -3.01
N PRO A 298 2.89 -7.04 -2.93
CA PRO A 298 3.17 -7.71 -1.67
C PRO A 298 3.96 -6.84 -0.68
N HIS A 299 4.63 -5.77 -1.11
CA HIS A 299 5.25 -4.80 -0.19
C HIS A 299 4.25 -4.10 0.74
N LYS A 300 2.95 -4.12 0.40
CA LYS A 300 1.85 -3.63 1.24
C LYS A 300 1.40 -4.65 2.29
N PHE A 301 1.83 -5.90 2.18
CA PHE A 301 1.59 -6.92 3.19
C PHE A 301 2.54 -6.71 4.35
N LEU A 302 2.10 -7.05 5.55
CA LEU A 302 2.97 -7.06 6.71
C LEU A 302 4.08 -8.12 6.53
N GLY A 303 5.32 -7.70 6.63
CA GLY A 303 6.50 -8.52 6.32
C GLY A 303 6.92 -8.50 4.84
N GLY A 304 6.15 -7.84 3.98
CA GLY A 304 6.38 -7.79 2.54
C GLY A 304 7.37 -6.75 1.98
N PRO A 305 7.87 -5.72 2.70
CA PRO A 305 8.86 -4.82 2.08
C PRO A 305 10.05 -5.58 1.46
N GLY A 306 10.38 -5.25 0.21
CA GLY A 306 11.41 -5.94 -0.59
C GLY A 306 10.90 -7.05 -1.53
N THR A 307 9.61 -7.35 -1.55
CA THR A 307 8.99 -8.32 -2.47
C THR A 307 8.75 -7.76 -3.88
N PRO A 308 8.71 -8.59 -4.93
CA PRO A 308 8.31 -8.17 -6.27
C PRO A 308 6.78 -8.00 -6.34
N GLY A 309 6.28 -7.35 -7.39
CA GLY A 309 4.87 -7.40 -7.77
C GLY A 309 4.49 -8.79 -8.27
N ILE A 310 3.22 -9.17 -8.14
CA ILE A 310 2.72 -10.45 -8.66
C ILE A 310 1.62 -10.19 -9.67
N LEU A 311 1.70 -10.92 -10.78
CA LEU A 311 0.66 -11.09 -11.76
C LEU A 311 0.21 -12.55 -11.72
N LEU A 312 -1.06 -12.80 -11.36
CA LEU A 312 -1.70 -14.10 -11.60
C LEU A 312 -2.66 -13.92 -12.77
N ILE A 313 -2.48 -14.68 -13.85
CA ILE A 313 -3.29 -14.55 -15.07
C ILE A 313 -3.85 -15.87 -15.53
N ASN A 314 -5.02 -15.81 -16.14
CA ASN A 314 -5.57 -16.86 -17.00
C ASN A 314 -4.67 -17.00 -18.24
N LYS A 315 -4.28 -18.24 -18.60
CA LYS A 315 -3.49 -18.53 -19.81
C LYS A 315 -4.10 -17.93 -21.09
N ALA A 316 -5.42 -17.74 -21.16
CA ALA A 316 -6.09 -17.11 -22.31
C ALA A 316 -5.62 -15.68 -22.60
N LEU A 317 -5.11 -14.96 -21.58
CA LEU A 317 -4.53 -13.62 -21.73
C LEU A 317 -3.06 -13.64 -22.19
N TYR A 318 -2.39 -14.80 -22.19
CA TYR A 318 -1.04 -14.94 -22.73
C TYR A 318 -1.09 -15.07 -24.26
N ARG A 319 -0.71 -14.00 -24.97
CA ARG A 319 -0.86 -13.89 -26.43
C ARG A 319 0.44 -13.99 -27.21
N LEU A 320 1.59 -14.10 -26.53
CA LEU A 320 2.89 -14.23 -27.20
C LEU A 320 3.03 -15.56 -27.96
N GLY A 321 2.38 -16.64 -27.49
CA GLY A 321 2.40 -17.94 -28.16
C GLY A 321 3.84 -18.43 -28.38
N THR A 322 4.20 -18.70 -29.64
CA THR A 322 5.58 -19.11 -30.02
C THR A 322 6.55 -17.94 -30.18
N SER A 323 6.07 -16.69 -30.11
CA SER A 323 6.92 -15.50 -30.17
C SER A 323 7.84 -15.40 -28.94
N PRO A 324 8.94 -14.64 -29.01
CA PRO A 324 9.81 -14.43 -27.86
C PRO A 324 9.05 -13.96 -26.60
N PRO A 325 9.49 -14.35 -25.38
CA PRO A 325 8.88 -13.94 -24.13
C PRO A 325 8.93 -12.42 -23.93
N SER A 326 8.16 -11.91 -22.97
CA SER A 326 8.12 -10.45 -22.70
C SER A 326 9.51 -9.88 -22.40
N THR A 327 10.36 -10.69 -21.75
CA THR A 327 11.76 -10.37 -21.45
C THR A 327 12.61 -11.57 -21.87
N CYS A 328 13.47 -11.39 -22.88
CA CYS A 328 14.42 -12.42 -23.27
C CYS A 328 15.67 -12.38 -22.38
N GLY A 329 16.16 -13.54 -21.95
CA GLY A 329 17.38 -13.66 -21.15
C GLY A 329 17.74 -15.10 -20.85
N GLY A 330 18.85 -15.30 -20.12
CA GLY A 330 19.23 -16.62 -19.63
C GLY A 330 18.11 -17.26 -18.79
N GLY A 331 17.98 -18.58 -18.84
CA GLY A 331 16.92 -19.31 -18.12
C GLY A 331 15.55 -19.33 -18.81
N THR A 332 15.37 -18.68 -19.96
CA THR A 332 14.09 -18.67 -20.73
C THR A 332 14.13 -19.55 -22.00
N VAL A 333 15.27 -20.18 -22.28
CA VAL A 333 15.56 -20.88 -23.53
C VAL A 333 16.02 -22.30 -23.26
N ASP A 334 15.59 -23.23 -24.13
CA ASP A 334 16.14 -24.59 -24.20
C ASP A 334 17.33 -24.65 -25.15
N PHE A 335 17.35 -23.79 -26.19
CA PHE A 335 18.41 -23.78 -27.18
C PHE A 335 18.57 -22.42 -27.86
N VAL A 336 19.83 -21.99 -28.05
CA VAL A 336 20.22 -20.78 -28.80
C VAL A 336 21.43 -21.11 -29.67
N ASN A 337 21.43 -20.68 -30.93
CA ASN A 337 22.56 -20.83 -31.85
C ASN A 337 23.05 -19.46 -32.38
N PRO A 338 24.28 -19.37 -32.91
CA PRO A 338 24.84 -18.12 -33.42
C PRO A 338 24.46 -17.81 -34.88
N PHE A 339 23.68 -18.67 -35.55
CA PHE A 339 23.48 -18.63 -36.99
C PHE A 339 22.16 -17.98 -37.40
N ASN A 340 21.06 -18.30 -36.70
CA ASN A 340 19.74 -17.81 -37.04
C ASN A 340 18.86 -17.69 -35.78
N GLU A 341 18.41 -16.47 -35.49
CA GLU A 341 17.56 -16.18 -34.34
C GLU A 341 16.25 -16.98 -34.33
N LYS A 342 15.73 -17.37 -35.52
CA LYS A 342 14.49 -18.14 -35.65
C LYS A 342 14.61 -19.58 -35.16
N ASP A 343 15.83 -20.08 -34.98
CA ASP A 343 16.08 -21.42 -34.44
C ASP A 343 16.13 -21.42 -32.90
N THR A 344 15.94 -20.27 -32.27
CA THR A 344 15.89 -20.16 -30.80
C THR A 344 14.67 -20.90 -30.28
N LEU A 345 14.90 -21.87 -29.39
CA LEU A 345 13.84 -22.61 -28.71
C LEU A 345 13.65 -22.01 -27.31
N TYR A 346 12.49 -21.41 -27.08
CA TYR A 346 12.09 -20.88 -25.78
C TYR A 346 11.31 -21.94 -24.99
N VAL A 347 11.51 -21.93 -23.67
CA VAL A 347 10.81 -22.83 -22.73
C VAL A 347 9.29 -22.72 -22.93
N GLU A 348 8.60 -23.86 -22.94
CA GLU A 348 7.14 -23.92 -23.13
C GLU A 348 6.35 -23.52 -21.88
N ASN A 349 6.87 -23.84 -20.69
CA ASN A 349 6.24 -23.46 -19.43
C ASN A 349 6.24 -21.93 -19.27
N ILE A 350 5.05 -21.31 -19.25
CA ILE A 350 4.91 -19.85 -19.21
C ILE A 350 5.53 -19.23 -17.94
N GLU A 351 5.43 -19.88 -16.79
CA GLU A 351 5.97 -19.36 -15.53
C GLU A 351 7.51 -19.30 -15.57
N GLU A 352 8.15 -20.31 -16.13
CA GLU A 352 9.63 -20.35 -16.33
C GLU A 352 10.06 -19.41 -17.46
N ARG A 353 9.31 -19.41 -18.57
CA ARG A 353 9.55 -18.58 -19.76
C ARG A 353 9.54 -17.08 -19.46
N GLU A 354 8.75 -16.64 -18.47
CA GLU A 354 8.61 -15.22 -18.10
C GLU A 354 9.46 -14.81 -16.87
N ASP A 355 10.29 -15.73 -16.35
CA ASP A 355 11.16 -15.55 -15.19
C ASP A 355 12.63 -15.37 -15.61
N ALA A 356 12.85 -14.46 -16.57
CA ALA A 356 14.12 -14.27 -17.25
C ALA A 356 15.28 -13.80 -16.38
N GLY A 357 16.47 -14.35 -16.65
CA GLY A 357 17.68 -14.11 -15.87
C GLY A 357 17.64 -14.82 -14.51
N THR A 358 18.52 -14.43 -13.60
CA THR A 358 18.41 -14.90 -12.21
C THR A 358 17.12 -14.36 -11.60
N PRO A 359 16.19 -15.21 -11.17
CA PRO A 359 14.91 -14.78 -10.64
C PRO A 359 15.06 -14.11 -9.28
N PRO A 360 14.04 -13.38 -8.81
CA PRO A 360 14.08 -12.72 -7.52
C PRO A 360 13.90 -13.73 -6.36
N ILE A 361 14.86 -14.64 -6.18
CA ILE A 361 14.83 -15.81 -5.27
C ILE A 361 14.39 -15.43 -3.86
N ILE A 362 15.15 -14.58 -3.18
CA ILE A 362 14.87 -14.18 -1.79
C ILE A 362 13.52 -13.46 -1.71
N GLN A 363 13.20 -12.67 -2.73
CA GLN A 363 11.98 -11.89 -2.78
C GLN A 363 10.75 -12.79 -3.01
N LYS A 364 10.85 -13.89 -3.77
CA LYS A 364 9.80 -14.93 -3.89
C LYS A 364 9.53 -15.59 -2.55
N VAL A 365 10.58 -16.01 -1.84
CA VAL A 365 10.45 -16.63 -0.50
C VAL A 365 9.82 -15.66 0.49
N ARG A 366 10.29 -14.40 0.53
CA ARG A 366 9.71 -13.35 1.35
C ARG A 366 8.23 -13.12 1.05
N THR A 367 7.84 -13.20 -0.23
CA THR A 367 6.44 -13.05 -0.63
C THR A 367 5.59 -14.18 -0.06
N ALA A 368 6.03 -15.44 -0.19
CA ALA A 368 5.33 -16.57 0.41
C ALA A 368 5.19 -16.43 1.92
N LEU A 369 6.25 -15.98 2.62
CA LEU A 369 6.19 -15.74 4.07
C LEU A 369 5.22 -14.62 4.46
N ALA A 370 5.14 -13.53 3.69
CA ALA A 370 4.18 -12.45 3.93
C ALA A 370 2.73 -12.92 3.73
N PHE A 371 2.47 -13.75 2.71
CA PHE A 371 1.17 -14.42 2.53
C PHE A 371 0.87 -15.38 3.68
N TRP A 372 1.87 -16.14 4.13
CA TRP A 372 1.73 -17.07 5.25
C TRP A 372 1.33 -16.36 6.54
N VAL A 373 1.93 -15.20 6.84
CA VAL A 373 1.56 -14.40 8.01
C VAL A 373 0.08 -14.00 7.95
N LYS A 374 -0.40 -13.58 6.77
CA LYS A 374 -1.82 -13.25 6.57
C LYS A 374 -2.72 -14.46 6.79
N GLU A 375 -2.40 -15.61 6.21
CA GLU A 375 -3.16 -16.86 6.39
C GLU A 375 -3.16 -17.33 7.85
N PHE A 376 -2.04 -17.18 8.55
CA PHE A 376 -1.88 -17.58 9.95
C PHE A 376 -2.83 -16.80 10.90
N ILE A 377 -3.02 -15.50 10.64
CA ILE A 377 -4.00 -14.67 11.35
C ILE A 377 -5.44 -14.99 10.94
N SER A 378 -5.64 -15.43 9.69
CA SER A 378 -6.92 -15.70 9.01
C SER A 378 -7.68 -14.47 8.53
N HIS A 379 -8.30 -14.58 7.36
CA HIS A 379 -9.12 -13.51 6.77
C HIS A 379 -10.30 -13.08 7.65
N LYS A 380 -10.93 -14.02 8.37
CA LYS A 380 -12.08 -13.71 9.24
C LYS A 380 -11.70 -12.79 10.39
N VAL A 381 -10.53 -13.02 10.99
CA VAL A 381 -10.01 -12.15 12.05
C VAL A 381 -9.64 -10.78 11.48
N ILE A 382 -8.97 -10.75 10.32
CA ILE A 382 -8.58 -9.49 9.67
C ILE A 382 -9.82 -8.66 9.31
N GLU A 383 -10.82 -9.26 8.65
CA GLU A 383 -12.08 -8.58 8.29
C GLU A 383 -12.79 -8.01 9.51
N ARG A 384 -12.92 -8.79 10.59
CA ARG A 384 -13.56 -8.35 11.84
C ARG A 384 -12.83 -7.15 12.47
N MET A 385 -11.50 -7.17 12.48
CA MET A 385 -10.71 -6.07 13.06
C MET A 385 -10.75 -4.82 12.20
N GLU A 386 -10.61 -4.95 10.87
CA GLU A 386 -10.75 -3.83 9.93
C GLU A 386 -12.11 -3.16 10.04
N HIS A 387 -13.18 -3.97 10.10
CA HIS A 387 -14.56 -3.49 10.26
C HIS A 387 -14.75 -2.75 11.60
N THR A 388 -14.31 -3.35 12.70
CA THR A 388 -14.36 -2.71 14.03
C THR A 388 -13.66 -1.34 14.03
N TYR A 389 -12.44 -1.26 13.47
CA TYR A 389 -11.69 -0.01 13.48
C TYR A 389 -12.29 1.07 12.61
N ILE A 390 -12.79 0.73 11.42
CA ILE A 390 -13.39 1.74 10.56
C ILE A 390 -14.72 2.25 11.13
N GLU A 391 -15.56 1.37 11.67
CA GLU A 391 -16.84 1.77 12.27
C GLU A 391 -16.64 2.71 13.47
N LEU A 392 -15.75 2.33 14.40
CA LEU A 392 -15.44 3.16 15.57
C LEU A 392 -14.82 4.50 15.18
N ALA A 393 -13.96 4.53 14.14
CA ALA A 393 -13.36 5.75 13.68
C ALA A 393 -14.37 6.69 13.00
N LEU A 394 -15.27 6.15 12.16
CA LEU A 394 -16.35 6.91 11.56
C LEU A 394 -17.34 7.43 12.61
N GLN A 395 -17.78 6.59 13.55
CA GLN A 395 -18.67 6.98 14.64
C GLN A 395 -18.09 8.13 15.47
N ARG A 396 -16.78 8.14 15.70
CA ARG A 396 -16.09 9.17 16.48
C ARG A 396 -15.88 10.47 15.70
N LEU A 397 -15.49 10.38 14.43
CA LEU A 397 -15.03 11.55 13.66
C LEU A 397 -16.14 12.24 12.84
N LEU A 398 -17.16 11.50 12.38
CA LEU A 398 -18.25 12.08 11.57
C LEU A 398 -19.04 13.20 12.25
N PRO A 399 -19.32 13.16 13.57
CA PRO A 399 -20.05 14.26 14.22
C PRO A 399 -19.29 15.59 14.24
N ASN A 400 -17.97 15.58 14.03
CA ASN A 400 -17.15 16.80 14.13
C ASN A 400 -17.29 17.68 12.87
N PRO A 401 -17.84 18.90 12.98
CA PRO A 401 -18.15 19.75 11.82
C PRO A 401 -16.91 20.27 11.07
N ASN A 402 -15.74 20.23 11.73
CA ASN A 402 -14.47 20.67 11.17
C ASN A 402 -13.73 19.53 10.45
N ILE A 403 -14.25 18.30 10.47
CA ILE A 403 -13.65 17.16 9.77
C ILE A 403 -14.55 16.77 8.60
N TRP A 404 -13.97 16.66 7.42
CA TRP A 404 -14.66 16.07 6.28
C TRP A 404 -13.95 14.79 5.85
N ILE A 405 -14.61 13.65 6.06
CA ILE A 405 -14.15 12.34 5.60
C ILE A 405 -14.52 12.18 4.12
N LEU A 406 -13.55 11.82 3.30
CA LEU A 406 -13.72 11.70 1.85
C LEU A 406 -14.34 10.35 1.45
N GLY A 407 -15.11 10.39 0.36
CA GLY A 407 -15.79 9.24 -0.24
C GLY A 407 -17.10 8.87 0.46
N ASN A 408 -17.71 7.78 0.00
CA ASN A 408 -18.92 7.25 0.61
C ASN A 408 -18.61 6.68 2.01
N VAL A 409 -19.24 7.25 3.05
CA VAL A 409 -19.04 6.87 4.45
C VAL A 409 -19.93 5.73 4.93
N THR A 410 -20.94 5.34 4.14
CA THR A 410 -21.84 4.23 4.44
C THR A 410 -21.47 2.94 3.70
N ALA A 411 -20.66 3.04 2.65
CA ALA A 411 -20.20 1.88 1.88
C ALA A 411 -19.21 1.02 2.67
N LYS A 412 -19.22 -0.30 2.41
CA LYS A 412 -18.21 -1.22 2.97
C LYS A 412 -16.82 -0.75 2.53
N ARG A 413 -15.93 -0.54 3.49
CA ARG A 413 -14.59 -0.02 3.23
C ARG A 413 -13.54 -0.62 4.17
N GLN A 414 -12.29 -0.61 3.72
CA GLN A 414 -11.12 -0.90 4.54
C GLN A 414 -10.93 0.17 5.60
N ALA A 415 -10.12 -0.12 6.63
CA ALA A 415 -9.80 0.83 7.68
C ALA A 415 -8.81 1.91 7.21
N VAL A 416 -9.16 2.60 6.12
CA VAL A 416 -8.44 3.69 5.48
C VAL A 416 -9.32 4.93 5.54
N LEU A 417 -8.80 6.00 6.15
CA LEU A 417 -9.48 7.28 6.26
C LEU A 417 -8.67 8.36 5.57
N SER A 418 -9.24 8.90 4.49
CA SER A 418 -8.81 10.15 3.89
C SER A 418 -9.75 11.27 4.33
N PHE A 419 -9.19 12.38 4.82
CA PHE A 419 -9.98 13.46 5.39
C PHE A 419 -9.33 14.83 5.19
N LEU A 420 -10.17 15.86 5.25
CA LEU A 420 -9.81 17.26 5.34
C LEU A 420 -10.14 17.78 6.73
N ILE A 421 -9.29 18.66 7.27
CA ILE A 421 -9.56 19.40 8.49
C ILE A 421 -9.78 20.86 8.12
N TYR A 422 -10.91 21.40 8.54
CA TYR A 422 -11.31 22.76 8.25
C TYR A 422 -10.90 23.75 9.32
N THR A 423 -10.51 24.94 8.86
CA THR A 423 -10.25 26.06 9.76
C THR A 423 -11.54 26.77 10.12
N THR A 424 -11.50 27.50 11.23
CA THR A 424 -12.65 28.23 11.78
C THR A 424 -12.35 29.72 11.81
N THR A 425 -13.38 30.53 11.56
CA THR A 425 -13.38 31.98 11.69
C THR A 425 -14.52 32.44 12.59
N TYR A 426 -14.42 33.65 13.13
CA TYR A 426 -15.43 34.22 14.03
C TYR A 426 -16.75 34.49 13.29
N SER A 427 -17.87 33.94 13.79
CA SER A 427 -19.21 34.32 13.32
C SER A 427 -19.76 35.44 14.20
N SER A 428 -20.17 36.56 13.61
CA SER A 428 -20.78 37.69 14.29
C SER A 428 -22.29 37.53 14.56
N SER A 429 -22.87 36.35 14.32
CA SER A 429 -24.31 36.09 14.45
C SER A 429 -24.68 35.51 15.84
N ASN A 430 -25.55 36.22 16.57
CA ASN A 430 -26.08 35.88 17.90
C ASN A 430 -27.18 34.81 17.85
N ASP A 431 -26.84 33.52 17.86
CA ASP A 431 -27.81 32.49 18.24
C ASP A 431 -27.16 31.55 19.26
N SER A 432 -27.57 31.72 20.52
CA SER A 432 -27.10 30.93 21.66
C SER A 432 -28.28 30.20 22.28
N ASN A 433 -28.32 28.88 22.15
CA ASN A 433 -29.01 27.96 23.06
C ASN A 433 -28.28 26.62 23.01
N GLY A 434 -27.71 26.18 24.14
CA GLY A 434 -27.10 24.86 24.26
C GLY A 434 -26.56 24.60 25.66
N GLU A 435 -27.23 23.70 26.39
CA GLU A 435 -26.85 23.15 27.69
C GLU A 435 -25.64 22.19 27.57
N GLU A 436 -24.79 22.13 28.61
CA GLU A 436 -23.54 21.39 28.66
C GLU A 436 -23.74 19.86 28.86
N SER A 437 -23.11 19.05 28.00
CA SER A 437 -22.95 17.59 28.17
C SER A 437 -21.53 17.14 27.78
N ALA A 438 -20.67 16.92 28.77
CA ALA A 438 -19.21 16.77 28.63
C ALA A 438 -18.70 15.40 28.10
N PHE A 439 -19.02 15.03 26.85
CA PHE A 439 -18.46 13.79 26.24
C PHE A 439 -17.70 13.98 24.91
N TYR A 440 -17.72 15.15 24.28
CA TYR A 440 -17.04 15.40 23.00
C TYR A 440 -16.13 16.63 23.03
N LEU A 441 -14.87 16.48 22.60
CA LEU A 441 -13.84 17.53 22.70
C LEU A 441 -14.11 18.79 21.84
N TRP A 442 -15.03 18.72 20.87
CA TRP A 442 -15.23 19.74 19.83
C TRP A 442 -16.46 20.64 20.04
N GLU A 443 -17.21 20.46 21.13
CA GLU A 443 -18.40 21.27 21.46
C GLU A 443 -18.10 22.73 21.87
N GLU A 444 -16.83 23.13 22.02
CA GLU A 444 -16.42 24.53 22.23
C GLU A 444 -16.71 25.47 21.02
N THR A 445 -17.41 25.00 19.98
CA THR A 445 -17.42 25.62 18.64
C THR A 445 -18.66 26.45 18.27
N GLY A 446 -19.64 26.62 19.16
CA GLY A 446 -20.96 27.23 18.89
C GLY A 446 -21.02 28.68 18.35
N LYS A 447 -19.89 29.34 18.03
CA LYS A 447 -19.83 30.70 17.45
C LYS A 447 -18.96 30.83 16.19
N TYR A 448 -18.60 29.73 15.54
CA TYR A 448 -17.59 29.75 14.46
C TYR A 448 -18.10 29.21 13.12
N ARG A 449 -17.68 29.84 12.01
CA ARG A 449 -17.96 29.39 10.64
C ARG A 449 -16.77 28.64 10.05
N ARG A 450 -17.04 27.60 9.26
CA ARG A 450 -16.08 26.84 8.47
C ARG A 450 -15.48 27.71 7.36
N ASP A 451 -14.15 27.77 7.28
CA ASP A 451 -13.36 28.49 6.27
C ASP A 451 -12.65 27.50 5.32
N LYS A 452 -11.48 27.81 4.75
CA LYS A 452 -10.69 26.86 3.94
C LYS A 452 -10.12 25.71 4.79
N PRO A 453 -9.92 24.51 4.21
CA PRO A 453 -9.24 23.40 4.87
C PRO A 453 -7.76 23.70 5.11
N LEU A 454 -7.18 23.09 6.13
CA LEU A 454 -5.73 22.98 6.27
C LEU A 454 -5.17 22.12 5.14
N HIS A 455 -4.00 22.50 4.63
CA HIS A 455 -3.30 21.74 3.61
C HIS A 455 -2.98 20.30 4.10
N GLY A 456 -3.32 19.27 3.32
CA GLY A 456 -3.16 17.87 3.74
C GLY A 456 -1.75 17.49 4.25
N PRO A 457 -0.68 17.86 3.53
CA PRO A 457 0.71 17.72 4.02
C PRO A 457 1.01 18.50 5.32
N PHE A 458 0.32 19.60 5.61
CA PHE A 458 0.47 20.30 6.89
C PHE A 458 -0.11 19.51 8.05
N VAL A 459 -1.33 18.99 7.88
CA VAL A 459 -1.97 18.13 8.89
C VAL A 459 -1.14 16.87 9.15
N ALA A 460 -0.62 16.22 8.10
CA ALA A 460 0.30 15.09 8.24
C ALA A 460 1.59 15.49 8.98
N LYS A 461 2.12 16.69 8.72
CA LYS A 461 3.29 17.23 9.41
C LYS A 461 3.02 17.50 10.89
N LEU A 462 1.84 17.99 11.25
CA LEU A 462 1.42 18.16 12.65
C LEU A 462 1.26 16.81 13.37
N LEU A 463 0.65 15.83 12.72
CA LEU A 463 0.55 14.45 13.25
C LEU A 463 1.94 13.88 13.55
N ASN A 464 2.90 14.09 12.66
CA ASN A 464 4.28 13.66 12.88
C ASN A 464 4.97 14.44 14.01
N ASP A 465 5.00 15.77 13.93
CA ASP A 465 5.83 16.60 14.80
C ASP A 465 5.28 16.65 16.23
N LEU A 466 3.95 16.73 16.41
CA LEU A 466 3.35 16.81 17.74
C LEU A 466 3.20 15.45 18.41
N PHE A 467 2.97 14.39 17.63
CA PHE A 467 2.46 13.11 18.14
C PHE A 467 3.28 11.88 17.71
N GLY A 468 4.23 12.02 16.78
CA GLY A 468 4.98 10.90 16.22
C GLY A 468 4.16 10.02 15.25
N ILE A 469 2.96 10.44 14.87
CA ILE A 469 2.05 9.68 14.01
C ILE A 469 2.46 9.85 12.55
N GLN A 470 2.76 8.74 11.89
CA GLN A 470 3.18 8.70 10.49
C GLN A 470 1.94 8.56 9.61
N ALA A 471 1.44 9.70 9.13
CA ALA A 471 0.34 9.81 8.18
C ALA A 471 0.86 10.28 6.80
N ARG A 472 0.01 10.26 5.78
CA ARG A 472 0.36 10.73 4.43
C ARG A 472 -0.48 11.93 4.02
N GLY A 473 0.16 12.97 3.50
CA GLY A 473 -0.52 14.12 2.87
C GLY A 473 -0.38 14.10 1.34
N GLY A 474 -1.42 14.55 0.62
CA GLY A 474 -1.41 14.72 -0.84
C GLY A 474 -2.55 13.98 -1.54
N CYS A 475 -2.41 13.72 -2.84
CA CYS A 475 -3.44 13.10 -3.70
C CYS A 475 -3.32 11.57 -3.86
N ALA A 476 -2.41 10.92 -3.10
CA ALA A 476 -2.23 9.46 -3.03
C ALA A 476 -2.17 8.71 -4.38
N CYS A 477 -1.60 9.33 -5.42
CA CYS A 477 -1.49 8.77 -6.77
C CYS A 477 -2.86 8.38 -7.38
N ALA A 478 -3.91 9.12 -7.05
CA ALA A 478 -5.27 8.92 -7.54
C ALA A 478 -5.83 10.28 -8.02
N GLY A 479 -5.07 10.93 -8.91
CA GLY A 479 -5.35 12.28 -9.40
C GLY A 479 -6.80 12.47 -9.89
N PRO A 480 -7.27 11.69 -10.88
CA PRO A 480 -8.64 11.78 -11.38
C PRO A 480 -9.69 11.61 -10.28
N TYR A 481 -9.57 10.56 -9.45
CA TYR A 481 -10.51 10.37 -8.34
C TYR A 481 -10.47 11.52 -7.33
N GLY A 482 -9.28 12.08 -7.08
CA GLY A 482 -9.11 13.26 -6.26
C GLY A 482 -9.83 14.50 -6.82
N HIS A 483 -9.95 14.64 -8.14
CA HIS A 483 -10.75 15.71 -8.75
C HIS A 483 -12.24 15.49 -8.46
N SER A 484 -12.73 14.26 -8.63
CA SER A 484 -14.12 13.93 -8.29
C SER A 484 -14.43 14.15 -6.81
N LEU A 485 -13.53 13.75 -5.90
CA LEU A 485 -13.71 13.90 -4.45
C LEU A 485 -13.67 15.36 -3.97
N LEU A 486 -12.91 16.21 -4.67
CA LEU A 486 -12.71 17.61 -4.29
C LEU A 486 -13.49 18.58 -5.19
N ASN A 487 -14.35 18.07 -6.07
CA ASN A 487 -15.13 18.84 -7.05
C ASN A 487 -14.26 19.79 -7.90
N VAL A 488 -13.12 19.28 -8.40
CA VAL A 488 -12.24 20.03 -9.31
C VAL A 488 -12.70 19.79 -10.74
N ASP A 489 -13.20 20.85 -11.38
CA ASP A 489 -13.57 20.84 -12.80
C ASP A 489 -12.34 20.98 -13.73
N GLU A 490 -12.59 20.92 -15.04
CA GLU A 490 -11.54 21.03 -16.05
C GLU A 490 -10.80 22.38 -16.03
N PRO A 491 -11.47 23.55 -15.99
CA PRO A 491 -10.78 24.84 -15.84
C PRO A 491 -9.83 24.90 -14.65
N HIS A 492 -10.27 24.47 -13.46
CA HIS A 492 -9.43 24.46 -12.26
C HIS A 492 -8.27 23.45 -12.40
N SER A 493 -8.51 22.29 -13.01
CA SER A 493 -7.47 21.29 -13.29
C SER A 493 -6.36 21.83 -14.19
N LEU A 494 -6.74 22.53 -15.28
CA LEU A 494 -5.79 23.16 -16.21
C LEU A 494 -5.02 24.30 -15.53
N ALA A 495 -5.69 25.08 -14.69
CA ALA A 495 -5.04 26.13 -13.93
C ALA A 495 -4.01 25.57 -12.92
N PHE A 496 -4.30 24.43 -12.26
CA PHE A 496 -3.29 23.72 -11.46
C PHE A 496 -2.09 23.28 -12.31
N ARG A 497 -2.33 22.73 -13.51
CA ARG A 497 -1.27 22.32 -14.43
C ARG A 497 -0.35 23.50 -14.77
N ASP A 498 -0.93 24.64 -15.13
CA ASP A 498 -0.18 25.82 -15.57
C ASP A 498 0.68 26.38 -14.42
N ALA A 499 0.12 26.49 -13.21
CA ALA A 499 0.87 26.87 -12.01
C ALA A 499 2.02 25.89 -11.69
N ILE A 500 1.80 24.58 -11.85
CA ILE A 500 2.84 23.56 -11.68
C ILE A 500 3.95 23.73 -12.72
N GLN A 501 3.62 24.05 -13.98
CA GLN A 501 4.60 24.32 -15.04
C GLN A 501 5.45 25.56 -14.73
N MET A 502 4.88 26.56 -14.08
CA MET A 502 5.61 27.73 -13.56
C MET A 502 6.49 27.41 -12.32
N GLY A 503 6.47 26.16 -11.86
CA GLY A 503 7.28 25.68 -10.75
C GLY A 503 6.61 25.77 -9.38
N TYR A 504 5.29 26.00 -9.31
CA TYR A 504 4.52 26.09 -8.07
C TYR A 504 3.80 24.77 -7.76
N SER A 505 4.53 23.70 -7.44
CA SER A 505 3.89 22.40 -7.14
C SER A 505 3.04 22.39 -5.86
N GLY A 506 3.17 23.41 -5.01
CA GLY A 506 2.41 23.52 -3.76
C GLY A 506 0.92 23.78 -3.94
N VAL A 507 0.46 24.20 -5.13
CA VAL A 507 -0.97 24.42 -5.40
C VAL A 507 -1.78 23.13 -5.48
N LYS A 508 -1.10 21.97 -5.59
CA LYS A 508 -1.75 20.67 -5.77
C LYS A 508 -2.77 20.41 -4.64
N PRO A 509 -4.03 20.15 -4.97
CA PRO A 509 -5.01 19.80 -3.96
C PRO A 509 -4.70 18.42 -3.36
N GLY A 510 -5.21 18.16 -2.16
CA GLY A 510 -5.00 16.89 -1.49
C GLY A 510 -5.57 16.87 -0.08
N TRP A 511 -5.41 15.73 0.58
CA TRP A 511 -5.97 15.44 1.89
C TRP A 511 -4.91 14.81 2.80
N THR A 512 -5.31 14.49 4.03
CA THR A 512 -4.52 13.62 4.90
C THR A 512 -5.14 12.23 4.92
N ARG A 513 -4.30 11.20 4.86
CA ARG A 513 -4.71 9.80 4.95
C ARG A 513 -4.03 9.11 6.12
N VAL A 514 -4.82 8.37 6.88
CA VAL A 514 -4.39 7.40 7.88
C VAL A 514 -5.01 6.03 7.59
N SER A 515 -4.42 4.97 8.13
CA SER A 515 -4.93 3.62 8.04
C SER A 515 -4.73 2.88 9.36
N PHE A 516 -5.71 2.07 9.77
CA PHE A 516 -5.70 1.29 11.00
C PHE A 516 -5.57 -0.20 10.65
N PRO A 517 -4.35 -0.78 10.63
CA PRO A 517 -4.20 -2.18 10.30
C PRO A 517 -4.84 -3.06 11.37
N TYR A 518 -5.40 -4.19 10.96
CA TYR A 518 -6.02 -5.21 11.83
C TYR A 518 -5.27 -5.62 13.11
N TYR A 519 -3.95 -5.42 13.17
CA TYR A 519 -3.11 -5.76 14.33
C TYR A 519 -2.78 -4.58 15.24
N MET A 520 -3.17 -3.35 14.89
CA MET A 520 -2.97 -2.15 15.71
C MET A 520 -3.50 -2.37 17.13
N SER A 521 -2.85 -1.76 18.12
CA SER A 521 -3.35 -1.80 19.50
C SER A 521 -4.51 -0.82 19.70
N LYS A 522 -5.38 -1.09 20.68
CA LYS A 522 -6.51 -0.19 21.00
C LYS A 522 -5.99 1.19 21.45
N GLU A 523 -4.87 1.20 22.17
CA GLU A 523 -4.21 2.41 22.68
C GLU A 523 -3.72 3.30 21.53
N GLU A 524 -3.05 2.72 20.53
CA GLU A 524 -2.62 3.45 19.32
C GLU A 524 -3.81 3.97 18.51
N PHE A 525 -4.83 3.13 18.33
CA PHE A 525 -6.05 3.50 17.60
C PHE A 525 -6.73 4.73 18.23
N VAL A 526 -6.98 4.70 19.54
CA VAL A 526 -7.60 5.82 20.27
C VAL A 526 -6.71 7.05 20.24
N PHE A 527 -5.39 6.88 20.38
CA PHE A 527 -4.44 7.99 20.32
C PHE A 527 -4.45 8.71 18.95
N ILE A 528 -4.51 7.96 17.85
CA ILE A 528 -4.58 8.55 16.50
C ILE A 528 -5.86 9.37 16.34
N LEU A 529 -7.02 8.85 16.77
CA LEU A 529 -8.28 9.59 16.69
C LEU A 529 -8.25 10.87 17.54
N ALA A 530 -7.72 10.79 18.76
CA ALA A 530 -7.57 11.95 19.64
C ALA A 530 -6.62 13.01 19.05
N ALA A 531 -5.56 12.59 18.34
CA ALA A 531 -4.66 13.51 17.64
C ALA A 531 -5.33 14.20 16.44
N ILE A 532 -6.17 13.48 15.69
CA ILE A 532 -6.97 14.07 14.59
C ILE A 532 -7.95 15.10 15.15
N GLU A 533 -8.68 14.76 16.21
CA GLU A 533 -9.59 15.68 16.91
C GLU A 533 -8.84 16.91 17.44
N PHE A 534 -7.67 16.72 18.05
CA PHE A 534 -6.82 17.83 18.49
C PHE A 534 -6.51 18.79 17.33
N ILE A 535 -6.10 18.27 16.17
CA ILE A 535 -5.79 19.12 15.01
C ILE A 535 -7.05 19.81 14.48
N SER A 536 -8.22 19.17 14.55
CA SER A 536 -9.49 19.80 14.16
C SER A 536 -9.86 21.03 15.00
N ILE A 537 -9.38 21.09 16.25
CA ILE A 537 -9.67 22.18 17.19
C ILE A 537 -8.55 23.22 17.19
N TYR A 538 -7.29 22.77 17.21
CA TYR A 538 -6.14 23.63 17.45
C TYR A 538 -5.19 23.77 16.25
N GLY A 539 -5.34 22.95 15.20
CA GLY A 539 -4.36 22.81 14.11
C GLY A 539 -4.03 24.13 13.43
N GLN A 540 -5.02 25.00 13.19
CA GLN A 540 -4.79 26.30 12.56
C GLN A 540 -3.84 27.20 13.37
N ARG A 541 -3.84 27.08 14.70
CA ARG A 541 -3.00 27.89 15.59
C ARG A 541 -1.51 27.63 15.38
N PHE A 542 -1.15 26.47 14.84
CA PHE A 542 0.24 26.09 14.58
C PHE A 542 0.80 26.66 13.27
N LEU A 543 -0.04 27.22 12.39
CA LEU A 543 0.41 27.80 11.11
C LEU A 543 1.62 28.75 11.26
N PRO A 544 1.66 29.69 12.21
CA PRO A 544 2.80 30.61 12.39
C PRO A 544 4.15 29.93 12.63
N LEU A 545 4.16 28.72 13.19
CA LEU A 545 5.37 27.96 13.53
C LEU A 545 6.02 27.27 12.32
N TYR A 546 5.36 27.24 11.17
CA TYR A 546 5.88 26.55 9.99
C TYR A 546 6.12 27.50 8.83
N HIS A 547 6.90 27.12 7.84
CA HIS A 547 7.03 27.77 6.54
C HIS A 547 6.43 26.86 5.48
N PHE A 548 5.60 27.42 4.60
CA PHE A 548 5.10 26.71 3.43
C PHE A 548 5.92 27.10 2.21
N ASN A 549 6.48 26.10 1.53
CA ASN A 549 7.21 26.29 0.29
C ASN A 549 6.27 26.07 -0.90
N TRP A 550 5.86 27.16 -1.57
CA TRP A 550 4.98 27.11 -2.74
C TRP A 550 5.54 26.31 -3.93
N ARG A 551 6.87 26.21 -4.05
CA ARG A 551 7.48 25.46 -5.15
C ARG A 551 7.40 23.95 -4.95
N SER A 552 7.55 23.47 -3.71
CA SER A 552 7.55 22.03 -3.40
C SER A 552 6.28 21.52 -2.73
N GLY A 553 5.46 22.38 -2.14
CA GLY A 553 4.34 22.01 -1.27
C GLY A 553 4.76 21.56 0.14
N ALA A 554 6.04 21.69 0.50
CA ALA A 554 6.55 21.22 1.78
C ALA A 554 6.28 22.20 2.94
N TRP A 555 6.06 21.64 4.13
CA TRP A 555 5.93 22.38 5.38
C TRP A 555 7.15 22.15 6.29
N ILE A 556 7.85 23.22 6.64
CA ILE A 556 9.10 23.18 7.40
C ILE A 556 8.93 23.93 8.71
N PHE A 557 9.29 23.33 9.84
CA PHE A 557 9.22 23.99 11.14
C PHE A 557 10.25 25.13 11.26
N LYS A 558 9.80 26.31 11.72
CA LYS A 558 10.63 27.50 11.92
C LYS A 558 11.20 27.54 13.33
N LYS A 559 12.41 27.00 13.51
CA LYS A 559 13.13 27.03 14.81
C LYS A 559 13.21 28.45 15.42
N LYS A 560 13.46 29.48 14.60
CA LYS A 560 13.55 30.88 15.06
C LYS A 560 12.20 31.46 15.53
N ALA A 561 11.10 31.11 14.87
CA ALA A 561 9.76 31.59 15.25
C ALA A 561 9.30 30.98 16.58
N PHE A 562 9.72 29.75 16.86
CA PHE A 562 9.48 29.09 18.15
C PHE A 562 10.22 29.81 19.30
N ASN A 563 11.42 30.34 19.05
CA ASN A 563 12.22 31.01 20.08
C ASN A 563 11.87 32.51 20.26
N CYS A 564 11.35 33.19 19.25
CA CYS A 564 11.13 34.65 19.30
C CYS A 564 9.71 35.09 19.68
N ASN A 565 8.66 34.29 19.42
CA ASN A 565 7.30 34.84 19.41
C ASN A 565 6.44 34.60 20.66
N PHE A 566 6.82 33.73 21.59
CA PHE A 566 6.02 33.47 22.79
C PHE A 566 6.90 33.09 23.98
N CYS A 567 6.68 33.73 25.15
CA CYS A 567 7.42 33.60 26.41
C CYS A 567 8.52 32.52 26.41
N CYS A 568 9.71 32.92 25.98
CA CYS A 568 10.88 32.05 25.78
C CYS A 568 11.30 31.31 27.07
N SER A 569 10.85 31.76 28.26
CA SER A 569 11.09 31.05 29.53
C SER A 569 10.09 29.92 29.80
N GLN A 570 8.79 30.10 29.51
CA GLN A 570 7.75 29.13 29.85
C GLN A 570 7.69 27.95 28.86
N MET A 571 7.84 28.18 27.56
CA MET A 571 7.82 27.09 26.56
C MET A 571 9.06 26.18 26.64
N THR A 572 10.23 26.78 26.88
CA THR A 572 11.50 26.05 27.05
C THR A 572 11.46 25.21 28.33
N ASN A 573 10.84 25.70 29.41
CA ASN A 573 10.59 24.93 30.62
C ASN A 573 9.63 23.76 30.39
N ILE A 574 8.54 23.94 29.63
CA ILE A 574 7.60 22.84 29.31
C ILE A 574 8.28 21.71 28.53
N LEU A 575 9.15 22.04 27.56
CA LEU A 575 9.93 21.06 26.82
C LEU A 575 11.02 20.40 27.68
N ASN A 576 11.72 21.16 28.52
CA ASN A 576 12.75 20.63 29.42
C ASN A 576 12.17 19.68 30.50
N ILE A 577 10.98 19.98 31.05
CA ILE A 577 10.24 19.09 31.96
C ILE A 577 9.81 17.80 31.22
N SER A 578 9.52 17.89 29.92
CA SER A 578 9.20 16.70 29.13
C SER A 578 10.42 15.80 28.92
N CYS A 579 11.61 16.38 28.74
CA CYS A 579 12.87 15.68 28.45
C CYS A 579 13.53 15.04 29.69
N HIS A 580 13.36 15.59 30.89
CA HIS A 580 14.05 15.09 32.10
C HIS A 580 13.42 13.87 32.79
N ASN A 581 12.18 13.48 32.45
CA ASN A 581 11.45 12.40 33.14
C ASN A 581 11.46 11.02 32.42
N THR A 582 12.40 10.73 31.51
CA THR A 582 12.41 9.46 30.75
C THR A 582 13.38 8.41 31.31
N LYS A 583 13.33 8.15 32.62
CA LYS A 583 13.82 6.89 33.19
C LYS A 583 12.69 6.28 34.00
N GLU A 584 11.82 5.48 33.38
CA GLU A 584 10.86 4.65 34.14
C GLU A 584 10.26 3.50 33.32
N ASN A 585 9.87 2.46 34.06
CA ASN A 585 9.83 1.03 33.71
C ASN A 585 8.70 0.58 32.74
N ASN A 586 9.02 -0.47 31.98
CA ASN A 586 8.17 -1.14 30.98
C ASN A 586 7.08 -2.05 31.59
N HIS A 587 6.00 -1.46 32.12
CA HIS A 587 4.71 -2.16 32.26
C HIS A 587 3.57 -1.34 31.62
N GLY A 588 2.50 -2.01 31.17
CA GLY A 588 1.51 -1.51 30.19
C GLY A 588 0.86 -0.13 30.44
N GLY A 589 0.97 0.45 31.63
CA GLY A 589 0.57 1.84 31.90
C GLY A 589 1.45 2.91 31.25
N GLY A 590 2.70 2.57 30.89
CA GLY A 590 3.66 3.54 30.35
C GLY A 590 3.33 4.09 28.96
N LEU A 591 2.66 3.31 28.09
CA LEU A 591 2.35 3.73 26.73
C LEU A 591 1.21 4.75 26.69
N VAL A 592 0.11 4.46 27.39
CA VAL A 592 -1.03 5.37 27.52
C VAL A 592 -0.59 6.68 28.16
N TYR A 593 0.23 6.62 29.22
CA TYR A 593 0.80 7.81 29.86
C TYR A 593 1.61 8.67 28.88
N LYS A 594 2.47 8.06 28.04
CA LYS A 594 3.20 8.80 26.99
C LYS A 594 2.26 9.51 26.02
N TYR A 595 1.21 8.83 25.54
CA TYR A 595 0.24 9.41 24.61
C TYR A 595 -0.56 10.56 25.22
N VAL A 596 -1.02 10.41 26.46
CA VAL A 596 -1.69 11.49 27.21
C VAL A 596 -0.76 12.70 27.35
N LYS A 597 0.51 12.48 27.74
CA LYS A 597 1.51 13.56 27.86
C LYS A 597 1.73 14.30 26.53
N TYR A 598 1.73 13.60 25.39
CA TYR A 598 1.86 14.24 24.08
C TYR A 598 0.68 15.18 23.79
N ILE A 599 -0.56 14.74 24.05
CA ILE A 599 -1.77 15.54 23.88
C ILE A 599 -1.77 16.75 24.83
N GLU A 600 -1.46 16.57 26.11
CA GLU A 600 -1.40 17.66 27.09
C GLU A 600 -0.34 18.71 26.73
N THR A 601 0.85 18.26 26.31
CA THR A 601 1.92 19.15 25.86
C THR A 601 1.47 19.96 24.65
N ALA A 602 0.83 19.31 23.67
CA ALA A 602 0.29 19.98 22.49
C ALA A 602 -0.80 21.00 22.84
N LYS A 603 -1.69 20.69 23.79
CA LYS A 603 -2.73 21.62 24.31
C LYS A 603 -2.11 22.86 24.96
N ARG A 604 -1.10 22.68 25.82
CA ARG A 604 -0.36 23.80 26.46
C ARG A 604 0.32 24.69 25.43
N ILE A 605 0.86 24.12 24.36
CA ILE A 605 1.45 24.92 23.27
C ILE A 605 0.35 25.66 22.51
N ALA A 606 -0.76 24.99 22.18
CA ALA A 606 -1.88 25.59 21.46
C ALA A 606 -2.56 26.75 22.21
N SER A 607 -2.57 26.72 23.55
CA SER A 607 -3.10 27.82 24.37
C SER A 607 -2.23 29.08 24.33
N LEU A 608 -0.94 28.93 24.01
CA LEU A 608 -0.01 30.04 23.86
C LEU A 608 -0.03 30.63 22.44
N LEU A 609 -0.63 29.94 21.46
CA LEU A 609 -0.64 30.37 20.06
C LEU A 609 -1.91 31.16 19.71
N PRO A 610 -1.84 32.10 18.74
CA PRO A 610 -3.00 32.89 18.34
C PRO A 610 -4.11 32.00 17.79
N LYS A 611 -5.34 32.22 18.26
CA LYS A 611 -6.52 31.41 17.87
C LYS A 611 -6.82 31.53 16.37
N PHE A 612 -6.68 32.73 15.82
CA PHE A 612 -6.93 33.05 14.40
C PHE A 612 -5.68 33.71 13.80
N PRO A 613 -4.67 32.94 13.38
CA PRO A 613 -3.49 33.52 12.77
C PRO A 613 -3.82 34.15 11.41
N PRO A 614 -3.13 35.24 11.03
CA PRO A 614 -3.34 35.90 9.76
C PRO A 614 -2.99 34.96 8.60
N GLN A 615 -3.72 35.10 7.50
CA GLN A 615 -3.44 34.35 6.27
C GLN A 615 -2.11 34.79 5.68
N ARG A 616 -1.35 33.84 5.11
CA ARG A 616 -0.10 34.19 4.43
C ARG A 616 -0.32 34.79 3.06
N PRO A 617 0.60 35.68 2.63
CA PRO A 617 0.59 36.15 1.26
C PRO A 617 0.78 34.98 0.29
N ILE A 618 -0.07 34.96 -0.73
CA ILE A 618 0.04 34.08 -1.89
C ILE A 618 0.97 34.80 -2.88
N PRO A 619 1.93 34.11 -3.52
CA PRO A 619 2.75 34.71 -4.57
C PRO A 619 1.89 35.38 -5.65
N GLU A 620 2.31 36.55 -6.14
CA GLU A 620 1.53 37.35 -7.09
C GLU A 620 1.22 36.59 -8.38
N GLU A 621 2.04 35.61 -8.75
CA GLU A 621 1.85 34.80 -9.95
C GLU A 621 0.86 33.64 -9.78
N ILE A 622 0.34 33.40 -8.56
CA ILE A 622 -0.67 32.37 -8.29
C ILE A 622 -2.02 33.04 -8.09
N ASP A 623 -3.00 32.66 -8.91
CA ASP A 623 -4.39 33.05 -8.70
C ASP A 623 -4.89 32.56 -7.31
N PRO A 624 -5.31 33.47 -6.41
CA PRO A 624 -5.82 33.12 -5.09
C PRO A 624 -7.00 32.14 -5.09
N ASN A 625 -7.78 32.10 -6.17
CA ASN A 625 -8.89 31.16 -6.33
C ASN A 625 -8.43 29.72 -6.52
N LEU A 626 -7.18 29.51 -6.96
CA LEU A 626 -6.55 28.19 -7.11
C LEU A 626 -5.97 27.66 -5.80
N VAL A 627 -6.13 28.35 -4.68
CA VAL A 627 -5.62 27.89 -3.38
C VAL A 627 -6.81 27.41 -2.54
N PRO A 628 -7.21 26.12 -2.64
CA PRO A 628 -8.38 25.59 -1.94
C PRO A 628 -8.11 25.30 -0.45
N PHE A 629 -7.01 25.82 0.11
CA PHE A 629 -6.59 25.55 1.49
C PHE A 629 -6.03 26.81 2.16
N ARG A 630 -5.92 26.77 3.49
CA ARG A 630 -5.32 27.82 4.31
C ARG A 630 -3.80 27.63 4.41
N VAL A 631 -3.07 28.72 4.29
CA VAL A 631 -1.59 28.79 4.33
C VAL A 631 -1.10 29.81 5.34
#